data_AF-A0A963PS35-F1
#
_entry.id   AF-A0A963PS35-F1
#
_cell.length_a   1.000
_cell.length_b   1.000
_cell.length_c   1.000
_cell.angle_alpha   90.00
_cell.angle_beta   90.00
_cell.angle_gamma   90.00
#
_symmetry.space_group_name_H-M   'P 1'
#
loop_
_entity.id
_entity.type
_entity.pdbx_description
1 polymer ?
#
loop_
_entity_poly.entity_id
_entity_poly.type
_entity_poly.pdbx_seq_one_letter_code
_entity_poly.pdbx_strand_id
1 'polypeptide(L)' 'MFDNSAQAAAPTGRPVAPAASPLTIMLVDDNQTFVTAVRQFLDRLPGVQIVAQARDGKSALAHMRRHRPA' A
#
# COMPACT_ATOMS: atom_id res chain seq x y z
N MET A 1 -49.34 30.85 -15.12
CA MET A 1 -48.61 29.76 -15.81
C MET A 1 -47.18 29.87 -15.33
N PHE A 2 -46.72 28.95 -14.48
CA PHE A 2 -45.38 29.02 -13.88
C PHE A 2 -44.43 28.20 -14.77
N ASP A 3 -43.52 28.88 -15.45
CA ASP A 3 -42.49 28.23 -16.26
C ASP A 3 -41.39 27.65 -15.36
N ASN A 4 -41.47 26.35 -15.09
CA ASN A 4 -40.45 25.60 -14.38
C ASN A 4 -39.40 25.11 -15.39
N SER A 5 -38.42 25.97 -15.71
CA SER A 5 -37.26 25.59 -16.49
C SER A 5 -36.25 24.88 -15.58
N ALA A 6 -36.22 23.56 -15.65
CA ALA A 6 -35.26 22.73 -14.93
C ALA A 6 -33.84 23.00 -15.46
N GLN A 7 -33.02 23.66 -14.65
CA GLN A 7 -31.60 23.82 -14.91
C GLN A 7 -30.90 22.49 -14.65
N ALA A 8 -30.40 21.85 -15.71
CA ALA A 8 -29.59 20.65 -15.62
C ALA A 8 -28.26 20.98 -14.91
N ALA A 9 -28.07 20.45 -13.71
CA ALA A 9 -26.81 20.55 -12.98
C ALA A 9 -25.72 19.78 -13.75
N ALA A 10 -24.64 20.47 -14.11
CA ALA A 10 -23.46 19.85 -14.71
C ALA A 10 -22.79 18.90 -13.69
N PRO A 11 -22.29 17.72 -14.10
CA PRO A 11 -21.56 16.84 -13.21
C PRO A 11 -20.24 17.49 -12.80
N THR A 12 -20.17 17.98 -11.57
CA THR A 12 -18.92 18.43 -10.93
C THR A 12 -18.10 17.22 -10.51
N GLY A 13 -17.55 16.52 -11.50
CA GLY A 13 -16.60 15.44 -11.27
C GLY A 13 -15.36 15.99 -10.58
N ARG A 14 -15.28 15.83 -9.25
CA ARG A 14 -14.04 16.09 -8.51
C ARG A 14 -12.97 15.13 -9.04
N PRO A 15 -11.74 15.60 -9.37
CA PRO A 15 -10.66 14.69 -9.72
C PRO A 15 -10.48 13.67 -8.59
N VAL A 16 -10.65 12.39 -8.91
CA VAL A 16 -10.33 11.31 -7.98
C VAL A 16 -8.81 11.33 -7.87
N ALA A 17 -8.30 11.64 -6.67
CA ALA A 17 -6.86 11.57 -6.41
C ALA A 17 -6.35 10.17 -6.78
N PRO A 18 -5.20 10.03 -7.45
CA PRO A 18 -4.66 8.73 -7.80
C PRO A 18 -4.58 7.88 -6.53
N ALA A 19 -5.06 6.64 -6.62
CA ALA A 19 -4.98 5.70 -5.51
C ALA A 19 -3.54 5.65 -5.01
N ALA A 20 -3.33 5.88 -3.70
CA ALA A 20 -2.01 5.86 -3.11
C ALA A 20 -1.31 4.55 -3.48
N SER A 21 -0.06 4.65 -3.95
CA SER A 21 0.71 3.46 -4.32
C SER A 21 0.83 2.54 -3.10
N PRO A 22 0.78 1.21 -3.28
CA PRO A 22 0.90 0.28 -2.16
C PRO A 22 2.21 0.51 -1.40
N LEU A 23 2.14 0.58 -0.07
CA LEU A 23 3.31 0.61 0.80
C LEU A 23 4.04 -0.73 0.69
N THR A 24 5.33 -0.69 0.36
CA THR A 24 6.10 -1.92 0.14
C THR A 24 7.08 -2.14 1.28
N ILE A 25 6.99 -3.28 1.94
CA ILE A 25 7.73 -3.56 3.18
C ILE A 25 8.70 -4.73 2.96
N MET A 26 9.91 -4.60 3.48
CA MET A 26 10.83 -5.72 3.68
C MET A 26 10.95 -5.98 5.18
N LEU A 27 10.74 -7.23 5.60
CA LEU A 27 10.94 -7.63 6.99
C LEU A 27 12.38 -8.12 7.20
N VAL A 28 13.04 -7.64 8.25
CA VAL A 28 14.42 -8.05 8.60
C VAL A 28 14.46 -8.41 10.08
N ASP A 29 14.51 -9.71 10.36
CA ASP A 29 14.59 -10.25 11.72
C ASP A 29 15.02 -11.73 11.64
N ASP A 30 15.86 -12.19 12.57
CA ASP A 30 16.36 -13.57 12.57
C ASP A 30 15.41 -14.56 13.28
N ASN A 31 14.42 -14.04 14.01
CA ASN A 31 13.39 -14.79 14.71
C ASN A 31 12.18 -15.06 13.81
N GLN A 32 12.11 -16.29 13.29
CA GLN A 32 11.04 -16.71 12.37
C GLN A 32 9.63 -16.62 12.98
N THR A 33 9.49 -16.84 14.28
CA THR A 33 8.19 -16.73 14.99
C THR A 33 7.71 -15.29 14.95
N PHE A 34 8.61 -14.33 15.21
CA PHE A 34 8.29 -12.91 15.17
C PHE A 34 7.94 -12.45 13.75
N VAL A 35 8.75 -12.82 12.74
CA VAL A 35 8.48 -12.52 11.33
C VAL A 35 7.10 -13.03 10.90
N THR A 36 6.72 -14.24 11.33
CA THR A 36 5.42 -14.83 11.01
C THR A 36 4.27 -14.02 11.60
N ALA A 37 4.38 -13.63 12.87
CA ALA A 37 3.36 -12.82 13.55
C ALA A 37 3.22 -11.42 12.90
N VAL A 38 4.35 -10.76 12.60
CA VAL A 38 4.34 -9.44 11.94
C VAL A 38 3.72 -9.54 10.55
N ARG A 39 4.06 -10.57 9.77
CA ARG A 39 3.45 -10.81 8.46
C ARG A 39 1.94 -10.98 8.56
N GLN A 40 1.45 -11.84 9.45
CA GLN A 40 0.02 -12.05 9.66
C GLN A 40 -0.72 -10.77 10.08
N PHE A 41 -0.06 -9.87 10.82
CA PHE A 41 -0.62 -8.56 11.13
C PHE A 41 -0.68 -7.65 9.90
N LEU A 42 0.44 -7.50 9.17
CA LEU A 42 0.55 -6.61 8.02
C LEU A 42 -0.31 -7.04 6.83
N ASP A 43 -0.48 -8.36 6.61
CA ASP A 43 -1.34 -8.90 5.54
C ASP A 43 -2.83 -8.51 5.72
N ARG A 44 -3.23 -8.00 6.89
CA ARG A 44 -4.58 -7.47 7.15
C ARG A 44 -4.75 -5.99 6.75
N LEU A 45 -3.65 -5.29 6.44
CA LEU A 45 -3.70 -3.87 6.11
C LEU A 45 -3.89 -3.67 4.60
N PRO A 46 -4.95 -2.97 4.16
CA PRO A 46 -5.13 -2.68 2.76
C PRO A 46 -4.00 -1.77 2.24
N GLY A 47 -3.51 -2.05 1.05
CA GLY A 47 -2.45 -1.25 0.42
C GLY A 47 -1.06 -1.50 1.01
N VAL A 48 -0.86 -2.56 1.81
CA VAL A 48 0.48 -2.99 2.26
C VAL A 48 0.89 -4.25 1.51
N GLN A 49 2.14 -4.29 1.06
CA GLN A 49 2.72 -5.45 0.37
C GLN A 49 4.09 -5.78 0.94
N ILE A 50 4.24 -6.98 1.49
CA ILE A 50 5.56 -7.48 1.91
C ILE A 50 6.28 -8.04 0.68
N VAL A 51 7.38 -7.38 0.27
CA VAL A 51 8.11 -7.69 -0.97
C VAL A 51 9.36 -8.54 -0.77
N ALA A 52 9.87 -8.63 0.46
CA ALA A 52 11.03 -9.46 0.82
C ALA A 52 11.07 -9.76 2.32
N GLN A 53 11.82 -10.80 2.68
CA GLN A 53 12.19 -11.13 4.05
C GLN A 53 13.69 -11.43 4.09
N ALA A 54 14.36 -11.03 5.16
CA ALA A 54 15.76 -11.28 5.39
C ALA A 54 15.98 -11.68 6.85
N ARG A 55 16.94 -12.59 7.09
CA ARG A 55 17.31 -13.04 8.43
C ARG A 55 18.57 -12.36 8.97
N ASP A 56 19.21 -11.52 8.15
CA ASP A 56 20.42 -10.80 8.51
C ASP A 56 20.58 -9.53 7.64
N GLY A 57 21.51 -8.66 8.03
CA GLY A 57 21.79 -7.43 7.31
C GLY A 57 22.36 -7.65 5.91
N LYS A 58 23.13 -8.72 5.68
CA LYS A 58 23.79 -8.98 4.39
C LYS A 58 22.75 -9.32 3.31
N SER A 59 21.85 -10.24 3.63
CA SER A 59 20.71 -10.60 2.79
C SER A 59 19.74 -9.43 2.65
N ALA A 60 19.47 -8.66 3.71
CA ALA A 60 18.63 -7.46 3.65
C ALA A 60 19.16 -6.42 2.64
N LEU A 61 20.47 -6.15 2.63
CA LEU A 61 21.08 -5.25 1.66
C LEU A 61 20.99 -5.78 0.22
N ALA A 62 21.07 -7.10 0.02
CA ALA A 62 20.85 -7.71 -1.28
C ALA A 62 19.39 -7.53 -1.75
N HIS A 63 18.43 -7.72 -0.85
CA HIS A 63 17.01 -7.50 -1.12
C HIS A 63 16.68 -6.03 -1.36
N MET A 64 17.29 -5.09 -0.63
CA MET A 64 17.13 -3.65 -0.85
C MET A 64 17.45 -3.25 -2.30
N ARG A 65 18.59 -3.72 -2.82
CA ARG A 65 18.99 -3.40 -4.20
C ARG A 65 18.00 -3.92 -5.24
N ARG A 66 17.40 -5.08 -4.97
CA ARG A 66 16.46 -5.76 -5.88
C ARG A 66 15.03 -5.21 -5.82
N HIS A 67 14.54 -4.93 -4.62
CA HIS A 67 13.12 -4.68 -4.38
C HIS A 67 12.80 -3.21 -4.10
N ARG A 68 13.77 -2.41 -3.66
CA ARG A 68 13.61 -0.96 -3.37
C ARG A 68 12.30 -0.65 -2.60
N PRO A 69 12.06 -1.28 -1.43
CA PRO A 69 10.88 -0.99 -0.62
C PRO A 69 10.81 0.51 -0.26
N ALA A 70 9.60 1.06 -0.18
CA ALA A 70 9.29 2.47 0.05
C ALA A 70 8.18 2.63 1.09
#